data_AF-X1M4Z2-F1
#
_entry.id   AF-X1M4Z2-F1
#
_cell.length_a   1.000
_cell.length_b   1.000
_cell.length_c   1.000
_cell.angle_alpha   90.00
_cell.angle_beta   90.00
_cell.angle_gamma   90.00
#
_symmetry.space_group_name_H-M   'P 1'
#
loop_
_entity.id
_entity.type
_entity.pdbx_description
1 polymer ?
#
loop_
_entity_poly.entity_id
_entity_poly.type
_entity_poly.pdbx_seq_one_letter_code
_entity_poly.pdbx_strand_id
1 'polypeptide(L)'
;MNSLDGRYITAEDMGTSVDDMEIVLQETPFVTGVSRAQGGSGDPSPFTALGTVHGIKACAEEVFGSTSLEGKKIAVQGVGKVGYNLCKLLHKEEAKLVVSDCFKDRVDRVRKEFGAKAVGEFDIYSVKCDVFSPNAVGAIINDDTIPQLKCPIIAGAANNQLAETRHGDKLHEMGILYAPDYVINAGGLINVYNELTEYSEERATNMVLKIYDNVKKVIEISKRDNIPTYIAADRVAEERIAKIRSLEVLSKIDGSKIRVGH
;
A
#
# COMPACT_ATOMS: atom_id res chain seq x y z
N MET A 1 18.64 -19.19 -4.13
CA MET A 1 18.83 -17.85 -3.54
C MET A 1 20.29 -17.49 -3.36
N ASN A 2 21.08 -18.31 -2.65
CA ASN A 2 22.52 -18.09 -2.47
C ASN A 2 23.32 -17.90 -3.78
N SER A 3 22.92 -18.58 -4.85
CA SER A 3 23.53 -18.43 -6.18
C SER A 3 23.37 -17.03 -6.82
N LEU A 4 22.57 -16.14 -6.21
CA LEU A 4 22.34 -14.77 -6.68
C LEU A 4 23.16 -13.73 -5.91
N ASP A 5 23.96 -14.14 -4.91
CA ASP A 5 24.94 -13.29 -4.19
C ASP A 5 24.40 -11.91 -3.80
N GLY A 6 23.26 -11.88 -3.11
CA GLY A 6 22.65 -10.64 -2.61
C GLY A 6 21.94 -9.77 -3.65
N ARG A 7 21.89 -10.18 -4.92
CA ARG A 7 21.12 -9.46 -5.96
C ARG A 7 19.60 -9.63 -5.83
N TYR A 8 19.16 -10.59 -5.05
CA TYR A 8 17.76 -10.84 -4.76
C TYR A 8 17.59 -11.14 -3.27
N ILE A 9 16.71 -10.40 -2.61
CA ILE A 9 16.36 -10.53 -1.19
C ILE A 9 14.86 -10.80 -1.13
N THR A 10 14.42 -11.83 -0.43
CA THR A 10 12.99 -12.19 -0.30
C THR A 10 12.37 -11.70 1.00
N ALA A 11 11.04 -11.66 1.03
CA ALA A 11 10.22 -11.37 2.21
C ALA A 11 8.94 -12.22 2.20
N GLU A 12 8.11 -12.11 3.25
CA GLU A 12 6.77 -12.69 3.29
C GLU A 12 5.86 -12.08 2.20
N ASP A 13 5.08 -12.93 1.52
CA ASP A 13 3.98 -12.56 0.61
C ASP A 13 2.78 -13.52 0.76
N MET A 14 1.70 -13.28 0.01
CA MET A 14 0.49 -14.11 -0.09
C MET A 14 0.81 -15.62 -0.11
N GLY A 15 0.42 -16.30 0.97
CA GLY A 15 0.60 -17.75 1.12
C GLY A 15 1.85 -18.17 1.91
N THR A 16 2.66 -17.22 2.37
CA THR A 16 3.82 -17.45 3.24
C THR A 16 3.68 -16.68 4.57
N SER A 17 4.51 -17.01 5.54
CA SER A 17 4.51 -16.48 6.89
C SER A 17 5.93 -16.21 7.39
N VAL A 18 6.04 -15.51 8.53
CA VAL A 18 7.30 -15.35 9.27
C VAL A 18 7.98 -16.70 9.54
N ASP A 19 7.22 -17.74 9.90
CA ASP A 19 7.76 -19.09 10.15
C ASP A 19 8.41 -19.68 8.89
N ASP A 20 7.83 -19.44 7.71
CA ASP A 20 8.43 -19.85 6.44
C ASP A 20 9.73 -19.09 6.16
N MET A 21 9.78 -17.78 6.47
CA MET A 21 10.99 -16.96 6.31
C MET A 21 12.10 -17.38 7.27
N GLU A 22 11.77 -17.87 8.47
CA GLU A 22 12.75 -18.43 9.40
C GLU A 22 13.40 -19.71 8.86
N ILE A 23 12.65 -20.54 8.14
CA ILE A 23 13.22 -21.71 7.46
C ILE A 23 14.16 -21.27 6.34
N VAL A 24 13.79 -20.26 5.56
CA VAL A 24 14.67 -19.72 4.50
C VAL A 24 15.95 -19.13 5.09
N LEU A 25 15.86 -18.45 6.25
CA LEU A 25 17.01 -17.85 6.94
C LEU A 25 18.09 -18.88 7.31
N GLN A 26 17.71 -20.13 7.59
CA GLN A 26 18.66 -21.21 7.88
C GLN A 26 19.59 -21.49 6.69
N GLU A 27 19.12 -21.25 5.47
CA GLU A 27 19.85 -21.54 4.23
C GLU A 27 20.51 -20.28 3.65
N THR A 28 19.97 -19.08 3.87
CA THR A 28 20.49 -17.85 3.25
C THR A 28 20.31 -16.60 4.11
N PRO A 29 21.29 -15.69 4.13
CA PRO A 29 21.11 -14.38 4.76
C PRO A 29 20.28 -13.40 3.91
N PHE A 30 19.91 -13.77 2.68
CA PHE A 30 19.20 -12.90 1.73
C PHE A 30 17.67 -13.00 1.88
N VAL A 31 17.19 -12.86 3.12
CA VAL A 31 15.77 -12.89 3.49
C VAL A 31 15.48 -11.80 4.53
N THR A 32 14.29 -11.22 4.44
CA THR A 32 13.75 -10.19 5.35
C THR A 32 12.36 -10.61 5.83
N GLY A 33 11.80 -9.93 6.83
CA GLY A 33 10.50 -10.31 7.42
C GLY A 33 10.61 -11.51 8.35
N VAL A 34 11.80 -11.75 8.91
CA VAL A 34 12.03 -12.76 9.96
C VAL A 34 11.59 -12.22 11.33
N SER A 35 11.46 -13.10 12.32
CA SER A 35 10.98 -12.69 13.63
C SER A 35 11.91 -11.67 14.31
N ARG A 36 11.34 -10.86 15.22
CA ARG A 36 12.12 -9.91 16.04
C ARG A 36 13.19 -10.61 16.87
N ALA A 37 12.96 -11.87 17.25
CA ALA A 37 13.94 -12.68 17.97
C ALA A 37 15.19 -12.98 17.14
N GLN A 38 15.05 -13.03 15.82
CA GLN A 38 16.14 -13.22 14.84
C GLN A 38 16.66 -11.89 14.27
N GLY A 39 16.27 -10.75 14.84
CA GLY A 39 16.71 -9.43 14.40
C GLY A 39 15.91 -8.81 13.23
N GLY A 40 14.82 -9.45 12.81
CA GLY A 40 13.93 -8.92 11.76
C GLY A 40 12.81 -8.02 12.31
N SER A 41 11.93 -7.55 11.41
CA SER A 41 10.83 -6.64 11.73
C SER A 41 9.51 -7.38 12.08
N GLY A 42 9.43 -8.67 11.78
CA GLY A 42 8.21 -9.49 11.91
C GLY A 42 7.18 -9.23 10.81
N ASP A 43 5.89 -9.41 11.13
CA ASP A 43 4.79 -9.26 10.17
C ASP A 43 4.72 -7.83 9.58
N PRO A 44 4.87 -7.64 8.25
CA PRO A 44 4.81 -6.34 7.61
C PRO A 44 3.37 -5.81 7.42
N SER A 45 2.36 -6.63 7.70
CA SER A 45 0.94 -6.30 7.46
C SER A 45 0.46 -5.03 8.19
N PRO A 46 0.83 -4.76 9.46
CA PRO A 46 0.44 -3.53 10.15
C PRO A 46 0.97 -2.25 9.47
N PHE A 47 2.18 -2.30 8.91
CA PHE A 47 2.79 -1.17 8.19
C PHE A 47 2.12 -0.93 6.84
N THR A 48 1.77 -2.01 6.12
CA THR A 48 0.99 -1.91 4.89
C THR A 48 -0.39 -1.30 5.16
N ALA A 49 -1.06 -1.74 6.21
CA ALA A 49 -2.35 -1.17 6.63
C ALA A 49 -2.23 0.31 7.03
N LEU A 50 -1.18 0.68 7.78
CA LEU A 50 -0.91 2.07 8.15
C LEU A 50 -0.69 2.94 6.90
N GLY A 51 0.16 2.50 5.97
CA GLY A 51 0.38 3.17 4.70
C GLY A 51 -0.91 3.36 3.91
N THR A 52 -1.75 2.33 3.89
CA THR A 52 -3.05 2.37 3.21
C THR A 52 -4.00 3.41 3.82
N VAL A 53 -4.08 3.50 5.15
CA VAL A 53 -4.88 4.55 5.81
C VAL A 53 -4.38 5.94 5.43
N HIS A 54 -3.07 6.15 5.39
CA HIS A 54 -2.48 7.44 5.02
C HIS A 54 -2.73 7.80 3.55
N GLY A 55 -2.69 6.82 2.64
CA GLY A 55 -3.10 7.01 1.25
C GLY A 55 -4.59 7.33 1.11
N ILE A 56 -5.46 6.67 1.88
CA ILE A 56 -6.90 6.99 1.95
C ILE A 56 -7.11 8.43 2.44
N LYS A 57 -6.38 8.88 3.47
CA LYS A 57 -6.47 10.26 3.98
C LYS A 57 -6.05 11.29 2.93
N ALA A 58 -5.03 11.02 2.13
CA ALA A 58 -4.63 11.89 1.01
C ALA A 58 -5.75 12.01 -0.04
N CYS A 59 -6.38 10.88 -0.38
CA CYS A 59 -7.52 10.88 -1.30
C CYS A 59 -8.75 11.58 -0.73
N ALA A 60 -9.03 11.40 0.57
CA ALA A 60 -10.13 12.05 1.27
C ALA A 60 -9.95 13.58 1.31
N GLU A 61 -8.72 14.05 1.51
CA GLU A 61 -8.42 15.49 1.45
C GLU A 61 -8.71 16.06 0.07
N GLU A 62 -8.30 15.38 -1.00
CA GLU A 62 -8.55 15.83 -2.37
C GLU A 62 -10.05 15.86 -2.71
N VAL A 63 -10.79 14.80 -2.38
CA VAL A 63 -12.20 14.66 -2.80
C VAL A 63 -13.17 15.37 -1.86
N PHE A 64 -12.89 15.36 -0.55
CA PHE A 64 -13.80 15.90 0.47
C PHE A 64 -13.28 17.18 1.14
N GLY A 65 -12.07 17.63 0.83
CA GLY A 65 -11.46 18.82 1.45
C GLY A 65 -10.99 18.61 2.88
N SER A 66 -10.95 17.36 3.38
CA SER A 66 -10.53 17.04 4.75
C SER A 66 -9.88 15.67 4.82
N THR A 67 -8.84 15.54 5.64
CA THR A 67 -8.20 14.25 5.96
C THR A 67 -9.01 13.40 6.95
N SER A 68 -10.10 13.93 7.53
CA SER A 68 -10.91 13.20 8.50
C SER A 68 -11.71 12.07 7.83
N LEU A 69 -11.63 10.87 8.42
CA LEU A 69 -12.41 9.71 7.99
C LEU A 69 -13.64 9.48 8.88
N GLU A 70 -13.88 10.37 9.86
CA GLU A 70 -15.00 10.29 10.78
C GLU A 70 -16.33 10.23 10.01
N GLY A 71 -17.12 9.19 10.27
CA GLY A 71 -18.43 8.99 9.65
C GLY A 71 -18.40 8.62 8.16
N LYS A 72 -17.23 8.63 7.50
CA LYS A 72 -17.07 8.18 6.10
C LYS A 72 -17.32 6.68 6.01
N LYS A 73 -18.01 6.26 4.96
CA LYS A 73 -18.29 4.84 4.73
C LYS A 73 -17.21 4.24 3.85
N ILE A 74 -16.51 3.23 4.36
CA ILE A 74 -15.41 2.55 3.67
C ILE A 74 -15.79 1.10 3.43
N ALA A 75 -15.84 0.70 2.16
CA ALA A 75 -16.09 -0.67 1.73
C ALA A 75 -14.76 -1.42 1.57
N VAL A 76 -14.45 -2.35 2.48
CA VAL A 76 -13.20 -3.11 2.51
C VAL A 76 -13.45 -4.51 1.96
N GLN A 77 -12.88 -4.81 0.79
CA GLN A 77 -12.88 -6.16 0.22
C GLN A 77 -11.62 -6.90 0.67
N GLY A 78 -11.79 -8.04 1.33
CA GLY A 78 -10.70 -8.82 1.93
C GLY A 78 -10.37 -8.32 3.33
N VAL A 79 -10.55 -9.19 4.32
CA VAL A 79 -10.20 -8.94 5.73
C VAL A 79 -9.19 -9.98 6.23
N GLY A 80 -8.20 -10.30 5.39
CA GLY A 80 -6.98 -11.03 5.75
C GLY A 80 -6.06 -10.21 6.69
N LYS A 81 -4.76 -10.52 6.73
CA LYS A 81 -3.82 -9.85 7.66
C LYS A 81 -3.81 -8.32 7.51
N VAL A 82 -3.62 -7.82 6.28
CA VAL A 82 -3.62 -6.38 5.99
C VAL A 82 -5.02 -5.78 6.16
N GLY A 83 -6.04 -6.39 5.55
CA GLY A 83 -7.42 -5.89 5.61
C GLY A 83 -8.00 -5.81 7.03
N TYR A 84 -7.66 -6.76 7.90
CA TYR A 84 -8.03 -6.71 9.32
C TYR A 84 -7.37 -5.54 10.05
N ASN A 85 -6.05 -5.35 9.86
CA ASN A 85 -5.33 -4.21 10.46
C ASN A 85 -5.83 -2.88 9.90
N LEU A 86 -6.18 -2.82 8.61
CA LEU A 86 -6.81 -1.66 7.99
C LEU A 86 -8.16 -1.35 8.65
N CYS A 87 -9.04 -2.35 8.81
CA CYS A 87 -10.31 -2.18 9.51
C CYS A 87 -10.11 -1.67 10.94
N LYS A 88 -9.13 -2.20 11.68
CA LYS A 88 -8.79 -1.75 13.03
C LYS A 88 -8.40 -0.27 13.08
N LEU A 89 -7.57 0.18 12.14
CA LEU A 89 -7.14 1.58 12.08
C LEU A 89 -8.29 2.51 11.63
N LEU A 90 -9.05 2.12 10.61
CA LEU A 90 -10.20 2.90 10.14
C LEU A 90 -11.31 3.02 11.20
N HIS A 91 -11.51 1.97 12.01
CA HIS A 91 -12.44 2.02 13.14
C HIS A 91 -11.99 3.03 14.21
N LYS A 92 -10.69 3.13 14.49
CA LYS A 92 -10.13 4.16 15.39
C LYS A 92 -10.31 5.58 14.85
N GLU A 93 -10.41 5.73 13.54
CA GLU A 93 -10.72 6.99 12.86
C GLU A 93 -12.25 7.22 12.72
N GLU A 94 -13.07 6.43 13.43
CA GLU A 94 -14.53 6.53 13.46
C GLU A 94 -15.21 6.39 12.09
N ALA A 95 -14.55 5.70 11.15
CA ALA A 95 -15.11 5.37 9.86
C ALA A 95 -16.16 4.24 9.97
N LYS A 96 -17.19 4.29 9.12
CA LYS A 96 -18.24 3.27 9.00
C LYS A 96 -17.81 2.18 8.04
N LEU A 97 -17.58 0.98 8.54
CA LEU A 97 -17.04 -0.13 7.75
C LEU A 97 -18.14 -1.00 7.14
N VAL A 98 -18.00 -1.28 5.84
CA VAL A 98 -18.68 -2.38 5.15
C VAL A 98 -17.62 -3.36 4.67
N VAL A 99 -17.73 -4.63 5.00
CA VAL A 99 -16.67 -5.62 4.75
C VAL A 99 -17.18 -6.84 4.02
N SER A 100 -16.30 -7.47 3.27
CA SER A 100 -16.56 -8.74 2.58
C SER A 100 -15.29 -9.57 2.48
N ASP A 101 -15.41 -10.89 2.62
CA ASP A 101 -14.32 -11.87 2.49
C ASP A 101 -14.94 -13.26 2.26
N CYS A 102 -14.24 -14.15 1.54
CA CYS A 102 -14.70 -15.51 1.28
C CYS A 102 -14.65 -16.39 2.56
N PHE A 103 -13.85 -16.02 3.56
CA PHE A 103 -13.76 -16.70 4.85
C PHE A 103 -14.68 -16.06 5.89
N LYS A 104 -15.80 -16.72 6.18
CA LYS A 104 -16.82 -16.24 7.12
C LYS A 104 -16.28 -15.92 8.52
N ASP A 105 -15.34 -16.71 9.04
CA ASP A 105 -14.76 -16.48 10.36
C ASP A 105 -14.01 -15.14 10.46
N ARG A 106 -13.36 -14.71 9.37
CA ARG A 106 -12.66 -13.41 9.31
C ARG A 106 -13.66 -12.26 9.31
N VAL A 107 -14.74 -12.41 8.55
CA VAL A 107 -15.85 -11.44 8.52
C VAL A 107 -16.46 -11.31 9.91
N ASP A 108 -16.80 -12.43 10.56
CA ASP A 108 -17.44 -12.42 11.87
C ASP A 108 -16.54 -11.82 12.96
N ARG A 109 -15.22 -12.01 12.86
CA ARG A 109 -14.24 -11.34 13.74
C ARG A 109 -14.30 -9.82 13.60
N VAL A 110 -14.20 -9.31 12.38
CA VAL A 110 -14.24 -7.87 12.09
C VAL A 110 -15.57 -7.22 12.47
N ARG A 111 -16.69 -7.93 12.27
CA ARG A 111 -18.01 -7.48 12.72
C ARG A 111 -18.09 -7.32 14.23
N LYS A 112 -17.61 -8.31 14.98
CA LYS A 112 -17.65 -8.31 16.46
C LYS A 112 -16.72 -7.26 17.06
N GLU A 113 -15.52 -7.12 16.52
CA GLU A 113 -14.50 -6.24 17.09
C GLU A 113 -14.67 -4.77 16.68
N PHE A 114 -15.13 -4.50 15.44
CA PHE A 114 -15.13 -3.14 14.87
C PHE A 114 -16.53 -2.66 14.44
N GLY A 115 -17.59 -3.43 14.72
CA GLY A 115 -18.97 -3.05 14.40
C GLY A 115 -19.26 -2.95 12.89
N ALA A 116 -18.45 -3.61 12.06
CA ALA A 116 -18.58 -3.55 10.60
C ALA A 116 -19.88 -4.23 10.10
N LYS A 117 -20.42 -3.72 9.00
CA LYS A 117 -21.51 -4.38 8.27
C LYS A 117 -20.92 -5.37 7.26
N ALA A 118 -21.33 -6.63 7.31
CA ALA A 118 -20.95 -7.61 6.29
C ALA A 118 -21.91 -7.60 5.10
N VAL A 119 -21.37 -7.84 3.91
CA VAL A 119 -22.11 -8.05 2.65
C VAL A 119 -21.56 -9.28 1.93
N GLY A 120 -22.25 -9.76 0.89
CA GLY A 120 -21.74 -10.84 0.05
C GLY A 120 -20.46 -10.46 -0.68
N GLU A 121 -19.74 -11.47 -1.17
CA GLU A 121 -18.46 -11.30 -1.89
C GLU A 121 -18.59 -10.35 -3.07
N PHE A 122 -19.61 -10.56 -3.91
CA PHE A 122 -19.85 -9.75 -5.10
C PHE A 122 -20.70 -8.50 -4.82
N ASP A 123 -21.43 -8.46 -3.71
CA ASP A 123 -22.27 -7.30 -3.36
C ASP A 123 -21.43 -6.07 -3.03
N ILE A 124 -20.18 -6.28 -2.58
CA ILE A 124 -19.27 -5.22 -2.10
C ILE A 124 -19.05 -4.13 -3.15
N TYR A 125 -18.98 -4.48 -4.44
CA TYR A 125 -18.76 -3.53 -5.54
C TYR A 125 -19.92 -2.54 -5.69
N SER A 126 -21.14 -2.97 -5.37
CA SER A 126 -22.37 -2.19 -5.54
C SER A 126 -22.74 -1.34 -4.32
N VAL A 127 -21.96 -1.45 -3.24
CA VAL A 127 -22.18 -0.69 -2.00
C VAL A 127 -21.92 0.80 -2.26
N LYS A 128 -22.91 1.64 -1.96
CA LYS A 128 -22.71 3.09 -1.93
C LYS A 128 -21.83 3.47 -0.75
N CYS A 129 -20.57 3.83 -1.02
CA CYS A 129 -19.54 4.19 -0.04
C CYS A 129 -18.72 5.41 -0.50
N ASP A 130 -17.95 5.98 0.42
CA ASP A 130 -17.04 7.10 0.15
C ASP A 130 -15.69 6.60 -0.39
N VAL A 131 -15.26 5.42 0.07
CA VAL A 131 -14.02 4.78 -0.37
C VAL A 131 -14.28 3.29 -0.59
N PHE A 132 -13.89 2.77 -1.74
CA PHE A 132 -13.74 1.34 -1.96
C PHE A 132 -12.28 0.94 -1.78
N SER A 133 -12.02 -0.07 -0.94
CA SER A 133 -10.68 -0.49 -0.55
C SER A 133 -10.49 -1.99 -0.87
N PRO A 134 -9.87 -2.31 -2.03
CA PRO A 134 -9.52 -3.69 -2.37
C PRO A 134 -8.26 -4.16 -1.63
N ASN A 135 -8.39 -5.23 -0.86
CA ASN A 135 -7.33 -5.82 -0.01
C ASN A 135 -7.28 -7.35 -0.12
N ALA A 136 -7.88 -7.93 -1.17
CA ALA A 136 -7.94 -9.37 -1.43
C ALA A 136 -7.03 -9.74 -2.62
N VAL A 137 -7.63 -10.01 -3.78
CA VAL A 137 -6.94 -10.38 -5.02
C VAL A 137 -6.76 -9.18 -5.94
N GLY A 138 -5.83 -9.29 -6.90
CA GLY A 138 -5.67 -8.34 -7.99
C GLY A 138 -6.75 -8.48 -9.07
N ALA A 139 -6.67 -7.63 -10.09
CA ALA A 139 -7.55 -7.57 -11.26
C ALA A 139 -9.05 -7.39 -10.95
N ILE A 140 -9.36 -6.87 -9.75
CA ILE A 140 -10.74 -6.65 -9.31
C ILE A 140 -11.37 -5.41 -9.93
N ILE A 141 -10.58 -4.49 -10.48
CA ILE A 141 -11.07 -3.35 -11.25
C ILE A 141 -11.01 -3.72 -12.73
N ASN A 142 -12.16 -4.04 -13.30
CA ASN A 142 -12.29 -4.55 -14.66
C ASN A 142 -13.64 -4.15 -15.29
N ASP A 143 -13.96 -4.66 -16.48
CA ASP A 143 -15.18 -4.29 -17.20
C ASP A 143 -16.48 -4.67 -16.48
N ASP A 144 -16.45 -5.71 -15.65
CA ASP A 144 -17.62 -6.19 -14.92
C ASP A 144 -17.85 -5.39 -13.64
N THR A 145 -16.78 -5.01 -12.95
CA THR A 145 -16.88 -4.35 -11.63
C THR A 145 -16.98 -2.83 -11.72
N ILE A 146 -16.30 -2.19 -12.67
CA ILE A 146 -16.31 -0.72 -12.83
C ILE A 146 -17.74 -0.15 -12.90
N PRO A 147 -18.68 -0.71 -13.69
CA PRO A 147 -20.04 -0.19 -13.77
C PRO A 147 -20.83 -0.29 -12.45
N GLN A 148 -20.40 -1.15 -11.53
CA GLN A 148 -21.08 -1.40 -10.26
C GLN A 148 -20.63 -0.42 -9.17
N LEU A 149 -19.41 0.13 -9.29
CA LEU A 149 -18.77 0.96 -8.27
C LEU A 149 -19.59 2.23 -8.01
N LYS A 150 -19.89 2.46 -6.73
CA LYS A 150 -20.63 3.64 -6.24
C LYS A 150 -19.82 4.40 -5.20
N CYS A 151 -18.57 4.71 -5.57
CA CYS A 151 -17.62 5.42 -4.73
C CYS A 151 -16.84 6.46 -5.54
N PRO A 152 -16.48 7.60 -4.94
CA PRO A 152 -15.60 8.57 -5.56
C PRO A 152 -14.11 8.23 -5.42
N ILE A 153 -13.73 7.30 -4.52
CA ILE A 153 -12.33 6.93 -4.25
C ILE A 153 -12.15 5.41 -4.30
N ILE A 154 -11.08 4.95 -4.94
CA ILE A 154 -10.56 3.58 -4.85
C ILE A 154 -9.15 3.65 -4.24
N ALA A 155 -8.98 3.05 -3.07
CA ALA A 155 -7.71 3.06 -2.33
C ALA A 155 -7.61 1.84 -1.42
N GLY A 156 -6.82 0.84 -1.81
CA GLY A 156 -6.62 -0.40 -1.05
C GLY A 156 -5.21 -0.97 -1.20
N ALA A 157 -4.93 -2.03 -0.46
CA ALA A 157 -3.58 -2.62 -0.37
C ALA A 157 -3.33 -3.76 -1.36
N ALA A 158 -4.34 -4.24 -2.09
CA ALA A 158 -4.16 -5.34 -3.04
C ALA A 158 -3.16 -4.97 -4.14
N ASN A 159 -2.36 -5.95 -4.58
CA ASN A 159 -1.46 -5.79 -5.72
C ASN A 159 -2.22 -5.95 -7.04
N ASN A 160 -1.78 -5.23 -8.08
CA ASN A 160 -2.32 -5.30 -9.44
C ASN A 160 -3.84 -5.06 -9.46
N GLN A 161 -4.33 -3.97 -8.86
CA GLN A 161 -5.78 -3.75 -8.68
C GLN A 161 -6.52 -3.60 -10.01
N LEU A 162 -5.89 -2.89 -10.96
CA LEU A 162 -6.37 -2.77 -12.34
C LEU A 162 -6.11 -4.08 -13.08
N ALA A 163 -7.13 -4.64 -13.72
CA ALA A 163 -6.94 -5.81 -14.58
C ALA A 163 -6.15 -5.45 -15.85
N GLU A 164 -6.39 -4.26 -16.40
CA GLU A 164 -5.68 -3.69 -17.54
C GLU A 164 -5.51 -2.18 -17.36
N THR A 165 -4.50 -1.59 -18.01
CA THR A 165 -4.22 -0.14 -17.92
C THR A 165 -5.39 0.73 -18.35
N ARG A 166 -6.13 0.30 -19.39
CA ARG A 166 -7.36 0.99 -19.87
C ARG A 166 -8.43 1.15 -18.80
N HIS A 167 -8.44 0.28 -17.78
CA HIS A 167 -9.37 0.42 -16.65
C HIS A 167 -9.02 1.65 -15.80
N GLY A 168 -7.73 1.99 -15.68
CA GLY A 168 -7.28 3.24 -15.06
C GLY A 168 -7.75 4.48 -15.83
N ASP A 169 -7.71 4.44 -17.17
CA ASP A 169 -8.25 5.51 -18.02
C ASP A 169 -9.75 5.70 -17.78
N LYS A 170 -10.50 4.59 -17.76
CA LYS A 170 -11.95 4.60 -17.52
C LYS A 170 -12.31 5.16 -16.13
N LEU A 171 -11.56 4.81 -15.08
CA LEU A 171 -11.76 5.41 -13.75
C LEU A 171 -11.54 6.93 -13.78
N HIS A 172 -10.51 7.39 -14.49
CA HIS A 172 -10.20 8.81 -14.63
C HIS A 172 -11.32 9.56 -15.37
N GLU A 173 -11.83 9.00 -16.48
CA GLU A 173 -12.98 9.55 -17.22
C GLU A 173 -14.25 9.61 -16.36
N MET A 174 -14.46 8.63 -15.49
CA MET A 174 -15.58 8.60 -14.54
C MET A 174 -15.42 9.56 -13.36
N GLY A 175 -14.26 10.22 -13.22
CA GLY A 175 -13.95 11.08 -12.08
C GLY A 175 -13.77 10.32 -10.76
N ILE A 176 -13.50 9.01 -10.82
CA ILE A 176 -13.18 8.20 -9.64
C ILE A 176 -11.69 8.35 -9.37
N LEU A 177 -11.35 8.85 -8.17
CA LEU A 177 -9.96 8.98 -7.75
C LEU A 177 -9.39 7.62 -7.37
N TYR A 178 -8.46 7.12 -8.18
CA TYR A 178 -7.72 5.89 -7.91
C TYR A 178 -6.37 6.20 -7.28
N ALA A 179 -6.10 5.65 -6.10
CA ALA A 179 -4.76 5.64 -5.51
C ALA A 179 -3.97 4.44 -6.07
N PRO A 180 -2.88 4.66 -6.83
CA PRO A 180 -2.12 3.57 -7.43
C PRO A 180 -1.60 2.59 -6.37
N ASP A 181 -1.89 1.31 -6.59
CA ASP A 181 -1.62 0.19 -5.69
C ASP A 181 -0.17 0.17 -5.17
N TYR A 182 0.81 0.19 -6.05
CA TYR A 182 2.23 0.12 -5.69
C TYR A 182 2.75 1.36 -4.92
N VAL A 183 1.98 2.45 -4.87
CA VAL A 183 2.29 3.63 -4.04
C VAL A 183 1.67 3.48 -2.66
N ILE A 184 0.39 3.11 -2.60
CA ILE A 184 -0.38 3.06 -1.35
C ILE A 184 -0.01 1.84 -0.48
N ASN A 185 0.34 0.71 -1.10
CA ASN A 185 0.66 -0.54 -0.39
C ASN A 185 2.16 -0.70 -0.06
N ALA A 186 2.99 0.31 -0.35
CA ALA A 186 4.43 0.28 -0.16
C ALA A 186 4.88 0.13 1.31
N GLY A 187 3.95 0.21 2.28
CA GLY A 187 4.26 0.18 3.70
C GLY A 187 5.01 -1.08 4.15
N GLY A 188 4.63 -2.26 3.62
CA GLY A 188 5.31 -3.51 3.92
C GLY A 188 6.75 -3.52 3.42
N LEU A 189 6.97 -3.05 2.18
CA LEU A 189 8.30 -2.94 1.58
C LEU A 189 9.19 -1.95 2.35
N ILE A 190 8.63 -0.82 2.77
CA ILE A 190 9.34 0.17 3.59
C ILE A 190 9.78 -0.46 4.92
N ASN A 191 8.92 -1.26 5.55
CA ASN A 191 9.24 -1.92 6.81
C ASN A 191 10.40 -2.91 6.66
N VAL A 192 10.32 -3.83 5.68
CA VAL A 192 11.39 -4.83 5.46
C VAL A 192 12.68 -4.19 4.96
N TYR A 193 12.61 -3.08 4.20
CA TYR A 193 13.81 -2.31 3.81
C TYR A 193 14.59 -1.79 5.01
N ASN A 194 13.91 -1.46 6.12
CA ASN A 194 14.60 -0.99 7.33
C ASN A 194 15.41 -2.10 8.02
N GLU A 195 15.17 -3.38 7.70
CA GLU A 195 15.99 -4.51 8.18
C GLU A 195 17.36 -4.59 7.51
N LEU A 196 17.56 -3.96 6.35
CA LEU A 196 18.88 -3.89 5.71
C LEU A 196 19.89 -3.06 6.51
N THR A 197 19.41 -2.33 7.50
CA THR A 197 20.18 -1.59 8.50
C THR A 197 19.76 -2.05 9.89
N GLU A 198 20.29 -1.44 10.95
CA GLU A 198 19.73 -1.64 12.28
C GLU A 198 18.24 -1.22 12.30
N TYR A 199 17.37 -2.21 12.50
CA TYR A 199 15.93 -2.03 12.43
C TYR A 199 15.45 -1.07 13.54
N SER A 200 14.63 -0.10 13.14
CA SER A 200 13.97 0.83 14.03
C SER A 200 12.51 0.96 13.60
N GLU A 201 11.61 0.50 14.45
CA GLU A 201 10.16 0.59 14.23
C GLU A 201 9.70 2.05 14.09
N GLU A 202 10.30 2.98 14.84
CA GLU A 202 10.05 4.41 14.71
C GLU A 202 10.46 4.94 13.33
N ARG A 203 11.64 4.54 12.83
CA ARG A 203 12.12 4.94 11.50
C ARG A 203 11.21 4.38 10.41
N ALA A 204 10.87 3.09 10.49
CA ALA A 204 9.95 2.44 9.56
C ALA A 204 8.59 3.16 9.55
N THR A 205 8.02 3.43 10.73
CA THR A 205 6.75 4.14 10.88
C THR A 205 6.82 5.52 10.23
N ASN A 206 7.82 6.33 10.56
CA ASN A 206 8.00 7.67 9.98
C ASN A 206 8.15 7.65 8.45
N MET A 207 8.77 6.62 7.89
CA MET A 207 8.85 6.44 6.44
C MET A 207 7.49 6.04 5.83
N VAL A 208 6.74 5.16 6.49
CA VAL A 208 5.39 4.75 6.05
C VAL A 208 4.41 5.92 6.04
N LEU A 209 4.48 6.82 7.04
CA LEU A 209 3.62 8.01 7.09
C LEU A 209 3.77 8.90 5.84
N LYS A 210 4.94 8.90 5.18
CA LYS A 210 5.19 9.66 3.94
C LYS A 210 4.43 9.11 2.72
N ILE A 211 3.76 7.96 2.83
CA ILE A 211 2.85 7.48 1.78
C ILE A 211 1.75 8.50 1.51
N TYR A 212 1.28 9.23 2.54
CA TYR A 212 0.35 10.34 2.36
C TYR A 212 0.91 11.39 1.37
N ASP A 213 2.15 11.86 1.58
CA ASP A 213 2.77 12.87 0.71
C ASP A 213 3.02 12.33 -0.71
N ASN A 214 3.39 11.04 -0.82
CA ASN A 214 3.61 10.40 -2.12
C ASN A 214 2.30 10.32 -2.92
N VAL A 215 1.21 9.89 -2.29
CA VAL A 215 -0.12 9.84 -2.94
C VAL A 215 -0.57 11.26 -3.31
N LYS A 216 -0.39 12.24 -2.43
CA LYS A 216 -0.70 13.65 -2.72
C LYS A 216 0.07 14.17 -3.93
N LYS A 217 1.37 13.88 -4.03
CA LYS A 217 2.19 14.25 -5.18
C LYS A 217 1.69 13.61 -6.49
N VAL A 218 1.28 12.34 -6.46
CA VAL A 218 0.69 11.66 -7.62
C VAL A 218 -0.60 12.36 -8.07
N ILE A 219 -1.47 12.70 -7.12
CA ILE A 219 -2.72 13.43 -7.37
C ILE A 219 -2.43 14.81 -8.00
N GLU A 220 -1.46 15.55 -7.45
CA GLU A 220 -1.05 16.86 -7.97
C GLU A 220 -0.57 16.78 -9.41
N ILE A 221 0.24 15.78 -9.76
CA ILE A 221 0.73 15.57 -11.14
C ILE A 221 -0.41 15.17 -12.06
N SER A 222 -1.29 14.27 -11.61
CA SER A 222 -2.48 13.85 -12.35
C SER A 222 -3.34 15.07 -12.73
N LYS A 223 -3.57 16.00 -11.79
CA LYS A 223 -4.32 17.23 -12.02
C LYS A 223 -3.59 18.24 -12.90
N ARG A 224 -2.28 18.44 -12.66
CA ARG A 224 -1.45 19.38 -13.42
C ARG A 224 -1.39 19.01 -14.90
N ASP A 225 -1.20 17.73 -15.19
CA ASP A 225 -0.97 17.24 -16.54
C ASP A 225 -2.24 16.66 -17.20
N ASN A 226 -3.36 16.64 -16.47
CA ASN A 226 -4.63 16.02 -16.87
C ASN A 226 -4.44 14.58 -17.39
N ILE A 227 -3.80 13.75 -16.56
CA ILE A 227 -3.54 12.33 -16.84
C ILE A 227 -4.11 11.45 -15.73
N PRO A 228 -4.44 10.18 -16.00
CA PRO A 228 -4.77 9.20 -14.98
C PRO A 228 -3.69 9.04 -13.91
N THR A 229 -4.11 8.76 -12.67
CA THR A 229 -3.20 8.64 -11.52
C THR A 229 -2.19 7.51 -11.66
N TYR A 230 -2.53 6.41 -12.34
CA TYR A 230 -1.59 5.31 -12.58
C TYR A 230 -0.39 5.76 -13.43
N ILE A 231 -0.62 6.60 -14.45
CA ILE A 231 0.45 7.21 -15.27
C ILE A 231 1.21 8.26 -14.46
N ALA A 232 0.51 9.06 -13.65
CA ALA A 232 1.15 10.07 -12.81
C ALA A 232 2.12 9.45 -11.79
N ALA A 233 1.80 8.27 -11.25
CA ALA A 233 2.69 7.54 -10.36
C ALA A 233 3.95 7.03 -11.06
N ASP A 234 3.86 6.56 -12.31
CA ASP A 234 5.03 6.19 -13.10
C ASP A 234 5.95 7.40 -13.30
N ARG A 235 5.39 8.57 -13.63
CA ARG A 235 6.16 9.82 -13.75
C ARG A 235 6.86 10.21 -12.45
N VAL A 236 6.19 10.07 -11.29
CA VAL A 236 6.83 10.34 -9.99
C VAL A 236 8.03 9.43 -9.77
N ALA A 237 7.92 8.15 -10.12
CA ALA A 237 9.01 7.19 -9.99
C ALA A 237 10.17 7.54 -10.93
N GLU A 238 9.89 7.81 -12.21
CA GLU A 238 10.88 8.19 -13.21
C GLU A 238 11.62 9.49 -12.85
N GLU A 239 10.90 10.54 -12.45
CA GLU A 239 11.49 11.80 -12.00
C GLU A 239 12.43 11.59 -10.80
N ARG A 240 12.05 10.71 -9.88
CA ARG A 240 12.85 10.41 -8.68
C ARG A 240 14.12 9.65 -9.03
N ILE A 241 14.04 8.65 -9.90
CA ILE A 241 15.19 7.88 -10.40
C ILE A 241 16.16 8.80 -11.16
N ALA A 242 15.64 9.65 -12.06
CA ALA A 242 16.45 10.59 -12.81
C ALA A 242 17.17 11.60 -11.89
N LYS A 243 16.48 12.13 -10.87
CA LYS A 243 17.07 13.06 -9.91
C LYS A 243 18.20 12.42 -9.10
N ILE A 244 18.02 11.20 -8.60
CA ILE A 244 19.07 10.46 -7.88
C ILE A 244 20.28 10.22 -8.79
N ARG A 245 20.05 9.76 -10.02
CA ARG A 245 21.13 9.53 -11.00
C ARG A 245 21.91 10.80 -11.28
N SER A 246 21.24 11.95 -11.40
CA SER A 246 21.91 13.24 -11.61
C SER A 246 22.79 13.67 -10.41
N LEU A 247 22.33 13.41 -9.18
CA LEU A 247 23.09 13.69 -7.96
C LEU A 247 24.31 12.77 -7.81
N GLU A 248 24.20 11.49 -8.15
CA GLU A 248 25.33 10.56 -8.16
C GLU A 248 26.38 10.90 -9.23
N VAL A 249 25.94 11.43 -10.38
CA VAL A 249 26.84 11.91 -11.42
C VAL A 249 27.57 13.18 -10.94
N LEU A 250 26.85 14.11 -10.31
CA LEU A 250 27.45 15.32 -9.73
C LEU A 250 28.45 15.00 -8.60
N SER A 251 28.13 14.06 -7.70
CA SER A 251 29.04 13.66 -6.62
C SER A 251 30.28 12.92 -7.12
N LYS A 252 30.20 12.22 -8.27
CA LYS A 252 31.35 11.61 -8.95
C LYS A 252 32.20 12.64 -9.70
N ILE A 253 31.61 13.73 -10.19
CA ILE A 253 32.32 14.83 -10.84
C ILE A 253 33.07 15.69 -9.82
N ASP A 254 32.51 15.89 -8.62
CA ASP A 254 33.10 16.70 -7.55
C ASP A 254 34.19 15.96 -6.75
N GLY A 255 34.84 14.99 -7.38
CA GLY A 255 35.88 14.13 -6.83
C GLY A 255 37.17 14.85 -6.44
N SER A 256 37.10 15.71 -5.42
CA SER A 256 38.24 16.08 -4.59
C SER A 256 38.43 14.96 -3.55
N LYS A 257 39.49 14.17 -3.77
CA LYS A 257 40.00 13.19 -2.80
C LYS A 257 40.10 13.84 -1.42
N ILE A 258 39.28 13.40 -0.47
CA ILE A 258 39.59 13.58 0.95
C ILE A 258 40.82 12.70 1.23
N ARG A 259 42.01 13.29 1.07
CA ARG A 259 43.24 12.74 1.63
C ARG A 259 43.15 12.92 3.14
N VAL A 260 42.81 11.85 3.86
CA VAL A 260 43.08 11.77 5.30
C VAL A 260 44.59 11.64 5.44
N GLY A 261 45.23 12.71 5.91
CA GLY A 261 46.65 12.75 6.23
C GLY A 261 46.97 11.87 7.44
N HIS A 262 48.19 11.33 7.42
CA HIS A 262 48.80 10.44 8.42
C HIS A 262 48.75 10.95 9.86
#